data_AF-A0A7J5W0A4-F1
#
_entry.id   AF-A0A7J5W0A4-F1
#
_cell.length_a   1.000
_cell.length_b   1.000
_cell.length_c   1.000
_cell.angle_alpha   90.00
_cell.angle_beta   90.00
_cell.angle_gamma   90.00
#
_symmetry.space_group_name_H-M   'P 1'
#
loop_
_entity.id
_entity.type
_entity.pdbx_description
1 polymer ?
#
loop_
_entity_poly.entity_id
_entity_poly.type
_entity_poly.pdbx_seq_one_letter_code
_entity_poly.pdbx_strand_id
1 'polypeptide(L)'
;MGNAQKNINERLKHWLFGLILLLLVLPSLQARFNLIGETPLTGSFLATGKPDPGLFTRPEWLSGVFQEDFNNRTENNIGFRNSLVRINNQLDFSFFRQANAEGVIVGKNGELFEEDYIREARGIYFTGDKTWQKKAAQLRAVQDTLAKMGKTLAVILEPGKATFYPDLLPRKYRSVPESPSNYGQMLHHFGAQGINVLDLDEFFRTKRNSATYPLFPKGGTHWSYYGAVLAADTTLSYLSGLSGFSLPDLKIDEIKELDTIRHPDYDIGLAMNLIFPILQPDLGYPVFSFSGNNAGKRPDALIVGDSFYFNWLNDQITPSVFGNCDFWYYNNNITRCDYVQDGKASEKNFREEIMKRDIILIMITGRFHHAFAWNFDEQLYQLFFPGDENPEWFFENQIRVYDAGFKKLVDEAIAMNISTEQRISQEAEYLFYKDAKDNPDKYTRRSDLVKLGILSIKNTPEWMEKIREKARNNNISEEEQLRRDAEWMADEKIRSRNQQL
;
A
#
# COMPACT_ATOMS: atom_id res chain seq x y z
N MET A 1 -10.53 -49.78 -49.64
CA MET A 1 -10.10 -48.59 -48.86
C MET A 1 -11.13 -48.12 -47.82
N GLY A 2 -12.46 -48.19 -48.05
CA GLY A 2 -13.48 -47.72 -47.09
C GLY A 2 -13.55 -48.42 -45.72
N ASN A 3 -13.37 -49.75 -45.65
CA ASN A 3 -13.47 -50.48 -44.37
C ASN A 3 -12.26 -50.28 -43.44
N ALA A 4 -11.07 -50.09 -44.00
CA ALA A 4 -9.87 -49.79 -43.20
C ALA A 4 -9.97 -48.40 -42.55
N GLN A 5 -10.45 -47.39 -43.31
CA GLN A 5 -10.66 -46.04 -42.80
C GLN A 5 -11.77 -45.98 -41.75
N LYS A 6 -12.85 -46.75 -41.93
CA LYS A 6 -13.95 -46.85 -40.96
C LYS A 6 -13.47 -47.49 -39.64
N ASN A 7 -12.66 -48.54 -39.71
CA ASN A 7 -12.08 -49.18 -38.52
C ASN A 7 -11.07 -48.29 -37.78
N ILE A 8 -10.29 -47.47 -38.51
CA ILE A 8 -9.39 -46.48 -37.91
C ILE A 8 -10.19 -45.41 -37.16
N ASN A 9 -11.27 -44.90 -37.75
CA ASN A 9 -12.13 -43.89 -37.12
C ASN A 9 -12.82 -44.42 -35.86
N GLU A 10 -13.30 -45.67 -35.87
CA GLU A 10 -13.91 -46.27 -34.68
C GLU A 10 -12.87 -46.50 -33.57
N ARG A 11 -11.66 -46.97 -33.89
CA ARG A 11 -10.59 -47.09 -32.89
C ARG A 11 -10.19 -45.73 -32.32
N LEU A 12 -10.13 -44.70 -33.14
CA LEU A 12 -9.84 -43.33 -32.71
C LEU A 12 -10.91 -42.82 -31.73
N LYS A 13 -12.20 -43.04 -32.01
CA LYS A 13 -13.29 -42.67 -31.10
C LYS A 13 -13.18 -43.35 -29.75
N HIS A 14 -12.92 -44.66 -29.71
CA HIS A 14 -12.75 -45.40 -28.45
C HIS A 14 -11.53 -44.89 -27.67
N TRP A 15 -10.43 -44.59 -28.35
CA TRP A 15 -9.24 -43.98 -27.73
C TRP A 15 -9.53 -42.61 -27.14
N LEU A 16 -10.21 -41.73 -27.90
CA LEU A 16 -10.60 -40.40 -27.43
C LEU A 16 -11.56 -40.50 -26.24
N PHE A 17 -12.54 -41.40 -26.29
CA PHE A 17 -13.45 -41.64 -25.18
C PHE A 17 -12.71 -42.11 -23.92
N GLY A 18 -11.80 -43.09 -24.08
CA GLY A 18 -10.96 -43.56 -22.97
C GLY A 18 -10.08 -42.46 -22.39
N LEU A 19 -9.51 -41.60 -23.25
CA LEU A 19 -8.72 -40.44 -22.83
C LEU A 19 -9.56 -39.44 -22.04
N ILE A 20 -10.77 -39.12 -22.50
CA ILE A 20 -11.68 -38.19 -21.79
C ILE A 20 -12.04 -38.76 -20.41
N LEU A 21 -12.40 -40.04 -20.34
CA LEU A 21 -12.69 -40.69 -19.04
C LEU A 21 -11.48 -40.66 -18.12
N LEU A 22 -10.28 -40.92 -18.64
CA LEU A 22 -9.05 -40.83 -17.87
C LEU A 22 -8.86 -39.41 -17.32
N LEU A 23 -8.99 -38.39 -18.17
CA LEU A 23 -8.83 -36.98 -17.76
C LEU A 23 -9.85 -36.53 -16.72
N LEU A 24 -11.06 -37.11 -16.70
CA LEU A 24 -12.07 -36.83 -15.68
C LEU A 24 -11.75 -37.48 -14.32
N VAL A 25 -11.14 -38.67 -14.32
CA VAL A 25 -10.87 -39.45 -13.10
C VAL A 25 -9.50 -39.08 -12.50
N LEU A 26 -8.55 -38.67 -13.33
CA LEU A 26 -7.16 -38.43 -12.96
C LEU A 26 -6.99 -37.36 -11.85
N PRO A 27 -7.68 -36.20 -11.86
CA PRO A 27 -7.60 -35.22 -10.78
C PRO A 27 -8.06 -35.79 -9.43
N SER A 28 -9.10 -36.62 -9.41
CA SER A 28 -9.60 -37.25 -8.19
C SER A 28 -8.62 -38.29 -7.64
N LEU A 29 -7.99 -39.08 -8.51
CA LEU A 29 -6.94 -40.02 -8.12
C LEU A 29 -5.72 -39.28 -7.56
N GLN A 30 -5.28 -38.21 -8.22
CA GLN A 30 -4.19 -37.39 -7.75
C GLN A 30 -4.50 -36.71 -6.42
N ALA A 31 -5.70 -36.15 -6.23
CA ALA A 31 -6.12 -35.56 -4.97
C ALA A 31 -6.09 -36.57 -3.81
N ARG A 32 -6.47 -37.83 -4.09
CA ARG A 32 -6.55 -38.88 -3.08
C ARG A 32 -5.19 -39.50 -2.74
N PHE A 33 -4.36 -39.75 -3.75
CA PHE A 33 -3.14 -40.55 -3.62
C PHE A 33 -1.85 -39.75 -3.75
N ASN A 34 -1.91 -38.49 -4.21
CA ASN A 34 -0.77 -37.62 -4.44
C ASN A 34 0.36 -38.31 -5.23
N LEU A 35 0.00 -38.91 -6.36
CA LEU A 35 0.89 -39.76 -7.16
C LEU A 35 2.05 -38.97 -7.78
N ILE A 36 1.83 -37.68 -8.06
CA ILE A 36 2.82 -36.77 -8.65
C ILE A 36 3.03 -35.58 -7.70
N GLY A 37 4.28 -35.29 -7.34
CA GLY A 37 4.58 -34.09 -6.53
C GLY A 37 4.43 -32.81 -7.36
N GLU A 38 3.73 -31.81 -6.81
CA GLU A 38 3.58 -30.49 -7.43
C GLU A 38 4.27 -29.41 -6.60
N THR A 39 4.97 -28.50 -7.26
CA THR A 39 5.48 -27.29 -6.61
C THR A 39 4.30 -26.38 -6.21
N PRO A 40 4.23 -25.92 -4.95
CA PRO A 40 3.19 -24.99 -4.51
C PRO A 40 3.12 -23.74 -5.37
N LEU A 41 1.94 -23.13 -5.52
CA LEU A 41 1.82 -21.82 -6.14
C LEU A 41 2.44 -20.76 -5.21
N THR A 42 2.96 -19.69 -5.81
CA THR A 42 3.45 -18.52 -5.08
C THR A 42 2.31 -17.52 -4.92
N GLY A 43 2.20 -16.90 -3.74
CA GLY A 43 1.16 -15.92 -3.42
C GLY A 43 0.53 -16.17 -2.04
N SER A 44 -0.39 -15.30 -1.65
CA SER A 44 -1.20 -15.49 -0.45
C SER A 44 -2.47 -16.25 -0.83
N PHE A 45 -2.64 -17.45 -0.27
CA PHE A 45 -3.85 -18.25 -0.46
C PHE A 45 -4.46 -18.54 0.91
N LEU A 46 -5.76 -18.30 1.06
CA LEU A 46 -6.49 -18.80 2.22
C LEU A 46 -6.54 -20.33 2.13
N ALA A 47 -5.97 -21.01 3.12
CA ALA A 47 -6.05 -22.46 3.22
C ALA A 47 -7.49 -22.87 3.58
N THR A 48 -8.33 -23.03 2.56
CA THR A 48 -9.63 -23.67 2.75
C THR A 48 -9.35 -25.15 2.97
N GLY A 49 -9.50 -25.62 4.21
CA GLY A 49 -9.28 -27.04 4.55
C GLY A 49 -10.14 -27.99 3.71
N LYS A 50 -10.12 -29.28 4.04
CA LYS A 50 -10.98 -30.26 3.34
C LYS A 50 -12.46 -29.93 3.54
N PRO A 51 -13.35 -30.33 2.60
CA PRO A 51 -14.80 -30.22 2.78
C PRO A 51 -15.23 -30.75 4.15
N ASP A 52 -16.02 -29.98 4.90
CA ASP A 52 -16.49 -30.37 6.23
C ASP A 52 -17.86 -31.08 6.11
N PRO A 53 -17.94 -32.40 6.35
CA PRO A 53 -19.21 -33.13 6.32
C PRO A 53 -20.19 -32.65 7.40
N GLY A 54 -19.71 -31.98 8.46
CA GLY A 54 -20.55 -31.42 9.52
C GLY A 54 -21.48 -30.29 9.05
N LEU A 55 -21.15 -29.64 7.94
CA LEU A 55 -22.01 -28.62 7.31
C LEU A 55 -23.17 -29.23 6.52
N PHE A 56 -23.21 -30.55 6.32
CA PHE A 56 -24.33 -31.22 5.65
C PHE A 56 -25.55 -31.32 6.58
N THR A 57 -26.24 -30.19 6.74
CA THR A 57 -27.49 -30.09 7.51
C THR A 57 -28.61 -29.56 6.61
N ARG A 58 -29.88 -29.80 6.98
CA ARG A 58 -31.02 -29.31 6.20
C ARG A 58 -31.03 -27.77 6.03
N PRO A 59 -30.77 -26.95 7.07
CA PRO A 59 -30.70 -25.50 6.92
C PRO A 59 -29.61 -25.06 5.94
N GLU A 60 -28.38 -25.56 6.12
CA GLU A 60 -27.25 -25.16 5.27
C GLU A 60 -27.45 -25.62 3.82
N TRP A 61 -27.98 -26.83 3.61
CA TRP A 61 -28.32 -27.34 2.27
C TRP A 61 -29.37 -26.49 1.55
N LEU A 62 -30.40 -26.02 2.25
CA LEU A 62 -31.46 -25.18 1.67
C LEU A 62 -31.01 -23.73 1.47
N SER A 63 -30.06 -23.25 2.28
CA SER A 63 -29.47 -21.91 2.15
C SER A 63 -28.42 -21.81 1.04
N GLY A 64 -27.85 -22.94 0.60
CA GLY A 64 -26.78 -22.99 -0.40
C GLY A 64 -25.35 -22.99 0.19
N VAL A 65 -25.21 -22.72 1.49
CA VAL A 65 -23.91 -22.61 2.17
C VAL A 65 -23.10 -23.89 2.10
N PHE A 66 -23.74 -25.06 2.26
CA PHE A 66 -23.04 -26.34 2.15
C PHE A 66 -22.44 -26.53 0.75
N GLN A 67 -23.20 -26.21 -0.30
CA GLN A 67 -22.79 -26.38 -1.69
C GLN A 67 -21.66 -25.41 -2.05
N GLU A 68 -21.75 -24.17 -1.59
CA GLU A 68 -20.72 -23.16 -1.79
C GLU A 68 -19.41 -23.54 -1.10
N ASP A 69 -19.46 -23.90 0.20
CA ASP A 69 -18.28 -24.35 0.94
C ASP A 69 -17.67 -25.64 0.35
N PHE A 70 -18.52 -26.62 0.03
CA PHE A 70 -18.07 -27.88 -0.57
C PHE A 70 -17.41 -27.64 -1.92
N ASN A 71 -17.97 -26.78 -2.78
CA ASN A 71 -17.38 -26.43 -4.08
C ASN A 71 -16.04 -25.72 -3.89
N ASN A 72 -15.98 -24.67 -3.07
CA ASN A 72 -14.76 -23.90 -2.83
C ASN A 72 -13.63 -24.78 -2.30
N ARG A 73 -13.93 -25.66 -1.35
CA ARG A 73 -12.94 -26.59 -0.78
C ARG A 73 -12.55 -27.68 -1.75
N THR A 74 -13.47 -28.20 -2.56
CA THR A 74 -13.15 -29.19 -3.59
C THR A 74 -12.26 -28.57 -4.66
N GLU A 75 -12.55 -27.35 -5.11
CA GLU A 75 -11.74 -26.61 -6.07
C GLU A 75 -10.32 -26.35 -5.54
N ASN A 76 -10.19 -25.97 -4.27
CA ASN A 76 -8.89 -25.76 -3.65
C ASN A 76 -8.10 -27.04 -3.35
N ASN A 77 -8.75 -28.21 -3.39
CA ASN A 77 -8.13 -29.51 -3.14
C ASN A 77 -8.19 -30.47 -4.35
N ILE A 78 -8.51 -29.97 -5.55
CA ILE A 78 -8.50 -30.79 -6.76
C ILE A 78 -7.07 -31.23 -7.08
N GLY A 79 -6.89 -32.47 -7.55
CA GLY A 79 -5.56 -32.95 -7.95
C GLY A 79 -5.08 -32.20 -9.19
N PHE A 80 -3.77 -31.95 -9.28
CA PHE A 80 -3.15 -31.11 -10.30
C PHE A 80 -3.51 -29.63 -10.24
N ARG A 81 -4.12 -29.13 -9.15
CA ARG A 81 -4.51 -27.71 -9.04
C ARG A 81 -3.36 -26.77 -9.41
N ASN A 82 -2.18 -27.00 -8.84
CA ASN A 82 -1.03 -26.13 -9.05
C ASN A 82 -0.58 -26.14 -10.52
N SER A 83 -0.58 -27.31 -11.16
CA SER A 83 -0.25 -27.45 -12.58
C SER A 83 -1.30 -26.84 -13.50
N LEU A 84 -2.59 -27.07 -13.21
CA LEU A 84 -3.72 -26.52 -13.98
C LEU A 84 -3.76 -25.00 -13.92
N VAL A 85 -3.52 -24.41 -12.74
CA VAL A 85 -3.41 -22.95 -12.58
C VAL A 85 -2.23 -22.41 -13.39
N ARG A 86 -1.05 -23.04 -13.35
CA ARG A 86 0.10 -22.60 -14.16
C ARG A 86 -0.16 -22.70 -15.66
N ILE A 87 -0.83 -23.76 -16.12
CA ILE A 87 -1.23 -23.91 -17.52
C ILE A 87 -2.18 -22.78 -17.91
N ASN A 88 -3.22 -22.52 -17.11
CA ASN A 88 -4.17 -21.45 -17.37
C ASN A 88 -3.48 -20.08 -17.44
N ASN A 89 -2.65 -19.76 -16.43
CA ASN A 89 -1.90 -18.52 -16.39
C ASN A 89 -0.92 -18.39 -17.58
N GLN A 90 -0.28 -19.48 -17.99
CA GLN A 90 0.61 -19.48 -19.15
C GLN A 90 -0.16 -19.19 -20.44
N LEU A 91 -1.34 -19.79 -20.64
CA LEU A 91 -2.18 -19.55 -21.81
C LEU A 91 -2.63 -18.09 -21.86
N ASP A 92 -3.15 -17.57 -20.75
CA ASP A 92 -3.63 -16.19 -20.64
C ASP A 92 -2.51 -15.17 -20.89
N PHE A 93 -1.33 -15.41 -20.32
CA PHE A 93 -0.16 -14.57 -20.55
C PHE A 93 0.32 -14.63 -22.01
N SER A 94 0.41 -15.82 -22.60
CA SER A 94 1.01 -16.02 -23.92
C SER A 94 0.12 -15.50 -25.04
N PHE A 95 -1.20 -15.72 -24.95
CA PHE A 95 -2.14 -15.36 -26.01
C PHE A 95 -2.79 -13.99 -25.81
N PHE A 96 -3.01 -13.58 -24.57
CA PHE A 96 -3.79 -12.37 -24.26
C PHE A 96 -3.00 -11.30 -23.51
N ARG A 97 -1.74 -11.57 -23.12
CA ARG A 97 -0.95 -10.68 -22.25
C ARG A 97 -1.72 -10.33 -20.98
N GLN A 98 -2.38 -11.32 -20.40
CA GLN A 98 -3.18 -11.16 -19.19
C GLN A 98 -2.47 -11.81 -18.01
N ALA A 99 -2.54 -11.16 -16.85
CA ALA A 99 -2.15 -11.72 -15.58
C ALA A 99 -3.40 -12.13 -14.79
N ASN A 100 -3.34 -13.29 -14.15
CA ASN A 100 -4.36 -13.74 -13.20
C ASN A 100 -3.95 -13.50 -11.74
N ALA A 101 -2.71 -13.04 -11.53
CA ALA A 101 -2.27 -12.57 -10.22
C ALA A 101 -2.96 -11.24 -9.90
N GLU A 102 -3.52 -11.13 -8.69
CA GLU A 102 -4.28 -9.97 -8.24
C GLU A 102 -3.43 -8.68 -8.33
N GLY A 103 -4.01 -7.63 -8.90
CA GLY A 103 -3.35 -6.33 -9.04
C GLY A 103 -2.20 -6.30 -10.05
N VAL A 104 -1.86 -7.40 -10.73
CA VAL A 104 -0.76 -7.42 -11.70
C VAL A 104 -1.24 -6.99 -13.09
N ILE A 105 -0.52 -6.05 -13.67
CA ILE A 105 -0.78 -5.50 -15.00
C ILE A 105 0.40 -5.82 -15.91
N VAL A 106 0.11 -6.48 -17.03
CA VAL A 106 1.11 -6.75 -18.07
C VAL A 106 1.16 -5.57 -19.04
N GLY A 107 2.27 -4.83 -19.01
CA GLY A 107 2.60 -3.77 -19.94
C GLY A 107 3.18 -4.27 -21.27
N LYS A 108 3.64 -3.31 -22.07
CA LYS A 108 4.33 -3.61 -23.34
C LYS A 108 5.56 -4.48 -23.08
N ASN A 109 5.87 -5.34 -24.05
CA ASN A 109 7.03 -6.25 -24.01
C ASN A 109 7.04 -7.22 -22.81
N GLY A 110 5.93 -7.37 -22.09
CA GLY A 110 5.84 -8.22 -20.90
C GLY A 110 6.42 -7.58 -19.64
N GLU A 111 6.54 -6.25 -19.61
CA GLU A 111 6.87 -5.49 -18.40
C GLU A 111 5.75 -5.66 -17.36
N LEU A 112 6.06 -6.11 -16.15
CA LEU A 112 5.05 -6.27 -15.11
C LEU A 112 4.95 -5.02 -14.24
N PHE A 113 3.73 -4.64 -13.91
CA PHE A 113 3.40 -3.54 -13.00
C PHE A 113 2.39 -4.01 -11.97
N GLU A 114 2.36 -3.36 -10.82
CA GLU A 114 1.22 -3.44 -9.90
C GLU A 114 0.29 -2.25 -10.13
N GLU A 115 -1.03 -2.51 -10.17
CA GLU A 115 -2.05 -1.54 -10.53
C GLU A 115 -2.06 -0.33 -9.59
N ASP A 116 -1.79 -0.53 -8.29
CA ASP A 116 -1.79 0.56 -7.31
C ASP A 116 -0.75 1.63 -7.64
N TYR A 117 0.47 1.26 -8.05
CA TYR A 117 1.48 2.22 -8.49
C TYR A 117 1.02 3.00 -9.73
N ILE A 118 0.29 2.34 -10.63
CA ILE A 118 -0.26 3.00 -11.82
C ILE A 118 -1.34 4.00 -11.41
N ARG A 119 -2.26 3.59 -10.53
CA ARG A 119 -3.36 4.45 -10.05
C ARG A 119 -2.83 5.67 -9.31
N GLU A 120 -1.82 5.51 -8.48
CA GLU A 120 -1.16 6.64 -7.84
C GLU A 120 -0.48 7.56 -8.84
N ALA A 121 0.34 7.00 -9.75
CA ALA A 121 1.07 7.78 -10.76
C ALA A 121 0.15 8.57 -11.70
N ARG A 122 -1.10 8.11 -11.87
CA ARG A 122 -2.14 8.78 -12.67
C ARG A 122 -3.03 9.74 -11.87
N GLY A 123 -2.76 9.92 -10.58
CA GLY A 123 -3.55 10.81 -9.70
C GLY A 123 -4.93 10.26 -9.36
N ILE A 124 -5.21 8.98 -9.62
CA ILE A 124 -6.52 8.36 -9.28
C ILE A 124 -6.70 8.27 -7.77
N TYR A 125 -5.60 8.05 -7.03
CA TYR A 125 -5.57 8.04 -5.57
C TYR A 125 -5.34 9.42 -4.93
N PHE A 126 -5.45 10.51 -5.70
CA PHE A 126 -5.24 11.86 -5.16
C PHE A 126 -6.20 12.18 -4.02
N THR A 127 -5.67 12.51 -2.84
CA THR A 127 -6.45 12.68 -1.60
C THR A 127 -6.94 14.11 -1.37
N GLY A 128 -6.55 15.06 -2.23
CA GLY A 128 -6.91 16.47 -2.10
C GLY A 128 -5.75 17.36 -1.65
N ASP A 129 -5.78 18.62 -2.07
CA ASP A 129 -4.69 19.58 -1.82
C ASP A 129 -4.56 19.94 -0.34
N LYS A 130 -5.70 20.07 0.35
CA LYS A 130 -5.76 20.44 1.78
C LYS A 130 -5.03 19.44 2.67
N THR A 131 -5.05 18.15 2.31
CA THR A 131 -4.30 17.12 3.04
C THR A 131 -2.81 17.44 3.04
N TRP A 132 -2.25 17.77 1.88
CA TRP A 132 -0.82 18.04 1.73
C TRP A 132 -0.40 19.38 2.33
N GLN A 133 -1.24 20.41 2.20
CA GLN A 133 -1.02 21.69 2.87
C GLN A 133 -0.91 21.50 4.40
N LYS A 134 -1.83 20.73 5.00
CA LYS A 134 -1.85 20.48 6.44
C LYS A 134 -0.68 19.60 6.89
N LYS A 135 -0.44 18.48 6.19
CA LYS A 135 0.69 17.58 6.51
C LYS A 135 2.03 18.30 6.39
N ALA A 136 2.20 19.17 5.40
CA ALA A 136 3.43 19.97 5.26
C ALA A 136 3.63 20.92 6.45
N ALA A 137 2.60 21.62 6.90
CA ALA A 137 2.69 22.49 8.07
C ALA A 137 3.03 21.70 9.36
N GLN A 138 2.38 20.56 9.58
CA GLN A 138 2.64 19.70 10.74
C GLN A 138 4.06 19.12 10.70
N LEU A 139 4.48 18.57 9.57
CA LEU A 139 5.79 17.96 9.42
C LEU A 139 6.92 18.98 9.53
N ARG A 140 6.69 20.22 9.05
CA ARG A 140 7.65 21.32 9.25
C ARG A 140 7.82 21.66 10.74
N ALA A 141 6.72 21.77 11.49
CA ALA A 141 6.78 22.02 12.93
C ALA A 141 7.52 20.91 13.69
N VAL A 142 7.32 19.65 13.30
CA VAL A 142 8.06 18.50 13.83
C VAL A 142 9.54 18.58 13.48
N GLN A 143 9.88 18.84 12.21
CA GLN A 143 11.26 18.99 11.75
C GLN A 143 12.01 20.06 12.54
N ASP A 144 11.41 21.24 12.74
CA ASP A 144 12.02 22.32 13.50
C ASP A 144 12.23 21.96 14.99
N THR A 145 11.30 21.19 15.55
CA THR A 145 11.39 20.73 16.93
C THR A 145 12.52 19.71 17.09
N LEU A 146 12.59 18.73 16.20
CA LEU A 146 13.66 17.72 16.19
C LEU A 146 15.03 18.36 15.92
N ALA A 147 15.12 19.32 15.01
CA ALA A 147 16.36 20.03 14.71
C ALA A 147 16.92 20.78 15.93
N LYS A 148 16.06 21.42 16.72
CA LYS A 148 16.46 22.05 18.01
C LYS A 148 17.00 21.05 19.04
N MET A 149 16.64 19.78 18.90
CA MET A 149 17.11 18.67 19.72
C MET A 149 18.34 17.98 19.12
N GLY A 150 18.92 18.52 18.04
CA GLY A 150 20.07 17.94 17.34
C GLY A 150 19.74 16.68 16.53
N LYS A 151 18.47 16.48 16.15
CA LYS A 151 17.99 15.32 15.39
C LYS A 151 17.65 15.72 13.96
N THR A 152 17.88 14.83 13.01
CA THR A 152 17.55 15.04 11.59
C THR A 152 16.29 14.26 11.22
N LEU A 153 15.28 14.93 10.69
CA LEU A 153 14.13 14.32 10.02
C LEU A 153 14.27 14.54 8.51
N ALA A 154 14.06 13.48 7.72
CA ALA A 154 14.02 13.57 6.26
C ALA A 154 12.94 12.65 5.67
N VAL A 155 12.34 13.10 4.57
CA VAL A 155 11.43 12.30 3.73
C VAL A 155 12.18 11.91 2.46
N ILE A 156 12.19 10.62 2.16
CA ILE A 156 12.79 10.06 0.95
C ILE A 156 11.65 9.54 0.08
N LEU A 157 11.40 10.23 -1.04
CA LEU A 157 10.41 9.80 -2.02
C LEU A 157 11.06 8.77 -2.94
N GLU A 158 10.72 7.50 -2.72
CA GLU A 158 11.27 6.37 -3.45
C GLU A 158 10.63 6.28 -4.85
N PRO A 159 11.38 5.79 -5.85
CA PRO A 159 10.91 5.76 -7.23
C PRO A 159 9.77 4.76 -7.42
N GLY A 160 8.85 5.08 -8.33
CA GLY A 160 7.79 4.17 -8.78
C GLY A 160 8.09 3.56 -10.15
N LYS A 161 7.85 2.25 -10.32
CA LYS A 161 8.01 1.63 -11.64
C LYS A 161 7.06 2.24 -12.70
N ALA A 162 5.85 2.61 -12.29
CA ALA A 162 4.84 3.23 -13.17
C ALA A 162 5.21 4.65 -13.62
N THR A 163 5.87 5.45 -12.75
CA THR A 163 6.40 6.79 -13.07
C THR A 163 7.70 6.70 -13.86
N PHE A 164 8.50 5.63 -13.67
CA PHE A 164 9.73 5.37 -14.40
C PHE A 164 9.49 4.88 -15.85
N TYR A 165 8.50 4.01 -16.06
CA TYR A 165 8.14 3.44 -17.37
C TYR A 165 6.71 3.77 -17.85
N PRO A 166 6.32 5.06 -17.94
CA PRO A 166 4.95 5.44 -18.29
C PRO A 166 4.57 5.06 -19.72
N ASP A 167 5.56 4.92 -20.62
CA ASP A 167 5.43 4.55 -22.03
C ASP A 167 5.18 3.05 -22.25
N LEU A 168 5.51 2.21 -21.27
CA LEU A 168 5.28 0.77 -21.28
C LEU A 168 3.91 0.38 -20.73
N LEU A 169 3.20 1.30 -20.08
CA LEU A 169 1.86 1.05 -19.55
C LEU A 169 0.84 0.69 -20.65
N PRO A 170 -0.16 -0.16 -20.36
CA PRO A 170 -1.28 -0.41 -21.26
C PRO A 170 -2.00 0.87 -21.68
N ARG A 171 -2.60 0.87 -22.88
CA ARG A 171 -3.28 2.06 -23.43
C ARG A 171 -4.33 2.63 -22.48
N LYS A 172 -5.11 1.76 -21.79
CA LYS A 172 -6.17 2.17 -20.85
C LYS A 172 -5.68 3.11 -19.74
N TYR A 173 -4.43 2.96 -19.28
CA TYR A 173 -3.85 3.85 -18.26
C TYR A 173 -3.15 5.06 -18.88
N ARG A 174 -2.51 4.89 -20.05
CA ARG A 174 -1.86 6.01 -20.75
C ARG A 174 -2.84 7.05 -21.29
N SER A 175 -4.11 6.68 -21.50
CA SER A 175 -5.17 7.59 -21.96
C SER A 175 -5.87 8.33 -20.82
N VAL A 176 -5.56 8.04 -19.55
CA VAL A 176 -6.10 8.79 -18.42
C VAL A 176 -5.52 10.21 -18.47
N PRO A 177 -6.36 11.27 -18.46
CA PRO A 177 -5.89 12.64 -18.43
C PRO A 177 -4.98 12.89 -17.24
N GLU A 178 -4.03 13.82 -17.39
CA GLU A 178 -3.25 14.28 -16.25
C GLU A 178 -4.17 14.93 -15.22
N SER A 179 -3.95 14.56 -13.97
CA SER A 179 -4.67 15.03 -12.79
C SER A 179 -3.64 15.38 -11.72
N PRO A 180 -3.94 16.31 -10.79
CA PRO A 180 -3.15 16.46 -9.58
C PRO A 180 -2.91 15.09 -8.92
N SER A 181 -1.69 14.89 -8.43
CA SER A 181 -1.27 13.66 -7.77
C SER A 181 -0.73 13.97 -6.38
N ASN A 182 -0.76 12.97 -5.50
CA ASN A 182 -0.20 13.10 -4.16
C ASN A 182 1.30 13.39 -4.22
N TYR A 183 2.04 12.75 -5.13
CA TYR A 183 3.46 13.04 -5.38
C TYR A 183 3.70 14.52 -5.73
N GLY A 184 2.94 15.05 -6.69
CA GLY A 184 3.07 16.45 -7.10
C GLY A 184 2.76 17.43 -5.95
N GLN A 185 1.73 17.14 -5.15
CA GLN A 185 1.37 18.00 -4.01
C GLN A 185 2.33 17.86 -2.83
N MET A 186 2.90 16.68 -2.59
CA MET A 186 4.01 16.53 -1.64
C MET A 186 5.17 17.42 -2.04
N LEU A 187 5.68 17.32 -3.28
CA LEU A 187 6.79 18.15 -3.74
C LEU A 187 6.47 19.65 -3.62
N HIS A 188 5.26 20.06 -4.01
CA HIS A 188 4.84 21.45 -3.93
C HIS A 188 4.82 21.98 -2.49
N HIS A 189 4.04 21.34 -1.61
CA HIS A 189 3.85 21.83 -0.24
C HIS A 189 5.07 21.58 0.64
N PHE A 190 5.77 20.46 0.47
CA PHE A 190 6.98 20.16 1.23
C PHE A 190 8.12 21.10 0.83
N GLY A 191 8.30 21.35 -0.47
CA GLY A 191 9.26 22.33 -0.96
C GLY A 191 8.96 23.74 -0.46
N ALA A 192 7.69 24.18 -0.53
CA ALA A 192 7.27 25.49 -0.06
C ALA A 192 7.49 25.70 1.45
N GLN A 193 7.35 24.65 2.27
CA GLN A 193 7.60 24.70 3.71
C GLN A 193 9.07 24.45 4.10
N GLY A 194 9.92 24.08 3.15
CA GLY A 194 11.32 23.73 3.41
C GLY A 194 11.47 22.46 4.26
N ILE A 195 10.63 21.46 4.01
CA ILE A 195 10.81 20.11 4.56
C ILE A 195 12.01 19.47 3.85
N ASN A 196 12.83 18.73 4.60
CA ASN A 196 13.95 17.96 4.07
C ASN A 196 13.41 16.81 3.23
N VAL A 197 13.37 16.97 1.91
CA VAL A 197 12.91 15.95 0.95
C VAL A 197 14.03 15.57 0.00
N LEU A 198 14.28 14.27 -0.15
CA LEU A 198 15.07 13.71 -1.26
C LEU A 198 14.12 13.05 -2.26
N ASP A 199 14.14 13.52 -3.51
CA ASP A 199 13.34 12.96 -4.59
C ASP A 199 14.14 11.93 -5.39
N LEU A 200 14.05 10.65 -4.99
CA LEU A 200 14.68 9.57 -5.72
C LEU A 200 13.89 9.19 -6.99
N ASP A 201 12.60 9.51 -7.08
CA ASP A 201 11.82 9.28 -8.30
C ASP A 201 12.35 10.14 -9.46
N GLU A 202 12.58 11.44 -9.21
CA GLU A 202 13.24 12.31 -10.17
C GLU A 202 14.65 11.81 -10.50
N PHE A 203 15.46 11.47 -9.50
CA PHE A 203 16.79 10.92 -9.72
C PHE A 203 16.77 9.70 -10.66
N PHE A 204 15.89 8.72 -10.43
CA PHE A 204 15.78 7.55 -11.29
C PHE A 204 15.37 7.95 -12.70
N ARG A 205 14.35 8.80 -12.87
CA ARG A 205 13.91 9.26 -14.20
C ARG A 205 15.04 9.93 -15.00
N THR A 206 15.90 10.73 -14.35
CA THR A 206 17.07 11.32 -15.03
C THR A 206 18.12 10.29 -15.45
N LYS A 207 18.24 9.18 -14.73
CA LYS A 207 19.20 8.10 -15.02
C LYS A 207 18.68 7.04 -15.98
N ARG A 208 17.39 7.06 -16.33
CA ARG A 208 16.72 6.02 -17.13
C ARG A 208 17.51 5.59 -18.37
N ASN A 209 18.03 6.54 -19.14
CA ASN A 209 18.70 6.26 -20.42
C ASN A 209 20.23 6.11 -20.32
N SER A 210 20.81 6.40 -19.14
CA SER A 210 22.26 6.36 -18.92
C SER A 210 22.71 5.24 -18.00
N ALA A 211 21.78 4.59 -17.30
CA ALA A 211 22.08 3.49 -16.39
C ALA A 211 22.61 2.27 -17.17
N THR A 212 23.72 1.69 -16.70
CA THR A 212 24.33 0.50 -17.32
C THR A 212 23.44 -0.74 -17.19
N TYR A 213 22.79 -0.90 -16.03
CA TYR A 213 21.86 -1.98 -15.75
C TYR A 213 20.45 -1.43 -15.46
N PRO A 214 19.39 -2.23 -15.66
CA PRO A 214 18.03 -1.82 -15.35
C PRO A 214 17.89 -1.37 -13.90
N LEU A 215 17.30 -0.18 -13.67
CA LEU A 215 17.00 0.33 -12.33
C LEU A 215 15.75 -0.30 -11.71
N PHE A 216 14.87 -0.84 -12.56
CA PHE A 216 13.73 -1.68 -12.19
C PHE A 216 13.82 -2.99 -12.98
N PRO A 217 13.73 -4.15 -12.33
CA PRO A 217 13.65 -5.45 -12.99
C PRO A 217 12.32 -5.59 -13.71
N LYS A 218 12.31 -6.33 -14.82
CA LYS A 218 11.11 -6.44 -15.65
C LYS A 218 9.97 -7.19 -14.97
N GLY A 219 10.31 -8.24 -14.22
CA GLY A 219 9.37 -9.05 -13.43
C GLY A 219 9.24 -8.64 -11.97
N GLY A 220 9.91 -7.57 -11.53
CA GLY A 220 9.88 -7.08 -10.15
C GLY A 220 9.02 -5.83 -9.96
N THR A 221 8.48 -5.63 -8.75
CA THR A 221 7.86 -4.36 -8.34
C THR A 221 8.90 -3.36 -7.81
N HIS A 222 9.90 -3.87 -7.08
CA HIS A 222 10.96 -3.09 -6.46
C HIS A 222 11.96 -2.52 -7.47
N TRP A 223 12.75 -1.54 -7.03
CA TRP A 223 14.02 -1.25 -7.70
C TRP A 223 14.90 -2.51 -7.80
N SER A 224 15.82 -2.55 -8.75
CA SER A 224 16.81 -3.63 -8.80
C SER A 224 17.82 -3.45 -7.66
N TYR A 225 18.58 -4.49 -7.31
CA TYR A 225 19.72 -4.31 -6.40
C TYR A 225 20.70 -3.24 -6.90
N TYR A 226 20.92 -3.14 -8.22
CA TYR A 226 21.68 -2.03 -8.80
C TYR A 226 21.07 -0.66 -8.51
N GLY A 227 19.76 -0.50 -8.76
CA GLY A 227 19.04 0.75 -8.44
C GLY A 227 19.06 1.07 -6.94
N ALA A 228 18.88 0.07 -6.08
CA ALA A 228 18.87 0.20 -4.64
C ALA A 228 20.20 0.74 -4.09
N VAL A 229 21.33 0.27 -4.62
CA VAL A 229 22.67 0.74 -4.20
C VAL A 229 22.92 2.18 -4.64
N LEU A 230 22.50 2.57 -5.84
CA LEU A 230 22.60 3.97 -6.29
C LEU A 230 21.70 4.91 -5.46
N ALA A 231 20.50 4.43 -5.12
CA ALA A 231 19.57 5.14 -4.23
C ALA A 231 20.18 5.31 -2.83
N ALA A 232 20.80 4.27 -2.29
CA ALA A 232 21.48 4.30 -1.00
C ALA A 232 22.62 5.31 -0.99
N ASP A 233 23.54 5.25 -1.97
CA ASP A 233 24.66 6.20 -2.09
C ASP A 233 24.18 7.67 -2.12
N THR A 234 23.17 7.93 -2.95
CA THR A 234 22.55 9.26 -3.07
C THR A 234 21.92 9.70 -1.74
N THR A 235 21.23 8.79 -1.05
CA THR A 235 20.59 9.06 0.24
C THR A 235 21.61 9.32 1.34
N LEU A 236 22.68 8.53 1.42
CA LEU A 236 23.75 8.71 2.41
C LEU A 236 24.50 10.03 2.22
N SER A 237 24.77 10.40 0.97
CA SER A 237 25.34 11.71 0.62
C SER A 237 24.42 12.86 1.05
N TYR A 238 23.13 12.74 0.76
CA TYR A 238 22.12 13.73 1.17
C TYR A 238 22.04 13.87 2.69
N LEU A 239 21.98 12.75 3.42
CA LEU A 239 21.94 12.75 4.89
C LEU A 239 23.22 13.29 5.52
N SER A 240 24.39 13.05 4.92
CA SER A 240 25.65 13.65 5.37
C SER A 240 25.65 15.17 5.21
N GLY A 241 25.04 15.68 4.13
CA GLY A 241 24.90 17.12 3.92
C GLY A 241 23.85 17.79 4.82
N LEU A 242 22.82 17.06 5.22
CA LEU A 242 21.76 17.55 6.10
C LEU A 242 22.10 17.44 7.59
N SER A 243 22.81 16.37 7.97
CA SER A 243 23.07 16.05 9.36
C SER A 243 24.43 16.57 9.80
N GLY A 244 24.65 16.66 11.11
CA GLY A 244 25.98 16.93 11.68
C GLY A 244 26.91 15.72 11.66
N PHE A 245 26.52 14.60 11.02
CA PHE A 245 27.25 13.34 11.03
C PHE A 245 28.00 13.14 9.71
N SER A 246 29.25 12.68 9.80
CA SER A 246 30.02 12.19 8.66
C SER A 246 29.65 10.71 8.45
N LEU A 247 28.67 10.43 7.58
CA LEU A 247 28.35 9.05 7.22
C LEU A 247 29.44 8.47 6.30
N PRO A 248 29.67 7.15 6.30
CA PRO A 248 30.63 6.54 5.39
C PRO A 248 30.16 6.63 3.93
N ASP A 249 31.12 6.82 3.03
CA ASP A 249 30.89 6.84 1.59
C ASP A 249 30.72 5.41 1.06
N LEU A 250 29.64 5.17 0.31
CA LEU A 250 29.42 3.90 -0.38
C LEU A 250 30.21 3.89 -1.68
N LYS A 251 31.03 2.87 -1.89
CA LYS A 251 31.80 2.71 -3.12
C LYS A 251 31.51 1.38 -3.78
N ILE A 252 31.01 1.42 -5.01
CA ILE A 252 30.86 0.23 -5.85
C ILE A 252 32.26 -0.21 -6.34
N ASP A 253 32.67 -1.41 -5.96
CA ASP A 253 33.95 -2.00 -6.33
C ASP A 253 33.84 -2.83 -7.62
N GLU A 254 32.73 -3.56 -7.78
CA GLU A 254 32.44 -4.41 -8.93
C GLU A 254 30.92 -4.49 -9.13
N ILE A 255 30.46 -4.80 -10.35
CA ILE A 255 29.07 -5.20 -10.60
C ILE A 255 29.09 -6.58 -11.24
N LYS A 256 28.36 -7.54 -10.64
CA LYS A 256 28.27 -8.91 -11.10
C LYS A 256 26.96 -9.17 -11.83
N GLU A 257 27.03 -9.93 -12.92
CA GLU A 257 25.88 -10.58 -13.53
C GLU A 257 25.81 -12.01 -12.98
N LEU A 258 24.63 -12.42 -12.55
CA LEU A 258 24.41 -13.74 -11.94
C LEU A 258 23.52 -14.60 -12.84
N ASP A 259 23.74 -15.91 -12.81
CA ASP A 259 22.86 -16.88 -13.49
C ASP A 259 21.49 -17.02 -12.82
N THR A 260 21.32 -16.44 -11.62
CA THR A 260 20.08 -16.46 -10.85
C THR A 260 19.65 -15.05 -10.46
N ILE A 261 18.33 -14.84 -10.47
CA ILE A 261 17.74 -13.56 -10.08
C ILE A 261 17.53 -13.58 -8.56
N ARG A 262 18.07 -12.58 -7.85
CA ARG A 262 17.89 -12.44 -6.40
C ARG A 262 16.49 -11.89 -6.09
N HIS A 263 15.83 -12.42 -5.07
CA HIS A 263 14.63 -11.78 -4.52
C HIS A 263 14.98 -10.39 -3.92
N PRO A 264 14.21 -9.31 -4.17
CA PRO A 264 12.88 -9.31 -4.80
C PRO A 264 12.82 -8.99 -6.30
N ASP A 265 13.91 -9.04 -7.06
CA ASP A 265 13.96 -8.60 -8.47
C ASP A 265 13.00 -9.33 -9.45
N TYR A 266 12.32 -10.39 -9.00
CA TYR A 266 11.34 -11.13 -9.80
C TYR A 266 10.07 -11.49 -9.01
N ASP A 267 9.75 -10.74 -7.97
CA ASP A 267 8.66 -11.04 -7.05
C ASP A 267 7.26 -11.11 -7.70
N ILE A 268 6.88 -10.13 -8.53
CA ILE A 268 5.62 -10.18 -9.29
C ILE A 268 5.67 -11.36 -10.29
N GLY A 269 6.83 -11.58 -10.93
CA GLY A 269 7.04 -12.67 -11.87
C GLY A 269 6.83 -14.06 -11.24
N LEU A 270 7.14 -14.21 -9.94
CA LEU A 270 6.81 -15.42 -9.17
C LEU A 270 5.30 -15.52 -8.91
N ALA A 271 4.65 -14.41 -8.54
CA ALA A 271 3.20 -14.35 -8.29
C ALA A 271 2.37 -14.70 -9.54
N MET A 272 2.90 -14.46 -10.74
CA MET A 272 2.28 -14.86 -12.01
C MET A 272 2.08 -16.37 -12.15
N ASN A 273 2.85 -17.19 -11.43
CA ASN A 273 2.81 -18.65 -11.50
C ASN A 273 2.82 -19.16 -12.96
N LEU A 274 3.80 -18.73 -13.76
CA LEU A 274 3.96 -19.19 -15.15
C LEU A 274 4.76 -20.50 -15.20
N ILE A 275 4.55 -21.28 -16.26
CA ILE A 275 5.37 -22.47 -16.54
C ILE A 275 6.75 -22.03 -17.01
N PHE A 276 6.78 -21.06 -17.92
CA PHE A 276 8.01 -20.45 -18.43
C PHE A 276 8.12 -19.03 -17.87
N PRO A 277 9.20 -18.71 -17.14
CA PRO A 277 9.39 -17.37 -16.60
C PRO A 277 9.51 -16.35 -17.74
N ILE A 278 9.11 -15.11 -17.45
CA ILE A 278 9.24 -13.98 -18.35
C ILE A 278 10.72 -13.68 -18.52
N LEU A 279 11.20 -13.72 -19.76
CA LEU A 279 12.57 -13.35 -20.10
C LEU A 279 12.90 -11.96 -19.55
N GLN A 280 13.94 -11.91 -18.72
CA GLN A 280 14.49 -10.70 -18.11
C GLN A 280 15.69 -10.20 -18.93
N PRO A 281 15.94 -8.88 -18.94
CA PRO A 281 17.26 -8.35 -19.30
C PRO A 281 18.31 -8.76 -18.24
N ASP A 282 19.59 -8.63 -18.58
CA ASP A 282 20.67 -8.83 -17.62
C ASP A 282 20.57 -7.82 -16.48
N LEU A 283 20.72 -8.31 -15.25
CA LEU A 283 20.64 -7.52 -14.02
C LEU A 283 22.02 -7.41 -13.39
N GLY A 284 22.35 -6.20 -12.92
CA GLY A 284 23.58 -5.93 -12.20
C GLY A 284 23.40 -6.11 -10.71
N TYR A 285 24.34 -6.81 -10.08
CA TYR A 285 24.43 -6.99 -8.64
C TYR A 285 25.72 -6.36 -8.12
N PRO A 286 25.66 -5.12 -7.60
CA PRO A 286 26.83 -4.43 -7.08
C PRO A 286 27.48 -5.17 -5.92
N VAL A 287 28.80 -5.25 -5.95
CA VAL A 287 29.65 -5.53 -4.80
C VAL A 287 30.28 -4.20 -4.41
N PHE A 288 30.14 -3.82 -3.14
CA PHE A 288 30.53 -2.50 -2.67
C PHE A 288 31.17 -2.57 -1.29
N SER A 289 31.90 -1.51 -0.96
CA SER A 289 32.52 -1.29 0.33
C SER A 289 32.18 0.09 0.86
N PHE A 290 32.39 0.28 2.16
CA PHE A 290 32.23 1.56 2.83
C PHE A 290 33.61 2.15 3.13
N SER A 291 33.81 3.40 2.73
CA SER A 291 35.04 4.14 2.98
C SER A 291 34.76 5.43 3.77
N GLY A 292 35.79 6.02 4.37
CA GLY A 292 35.66 7.23 5.20
C GLY A 292 36.01 7.01 6.68
N ASN A 293 36.23 8.11 7.40
CA ASN A 293 36.75 8.07 8.76
C ASN A 293 35.64 7.72 9.78
N ASN A 294 35.51 6.43 10.08
CA ASN A 294 34.63 5.88 11.13
C ASN A 294 35.07 6.23 12.58
N ALA A 295 35.99 7.17 12.77
CA ALA A 295 36.47 7.55 14.11
C ALA A 295 35.43 8.31 14.94
N GLY A 296 34.35 8.81 14.33
CA GLY A 296 33.23 9.46 15.01
C GLY A 296 32.10 8.50 15.44
N LYS A 297 31.18 8.98 16.27
CA LYS A 297 29.96 8.25 16.65
C LYS A 297 29.11 8.01 15.40
N ARG A 298 28.75 6.75 15.12
CA ARG A 298 27.72 6.42 14.12
C ARG A 298 26.34 6.79 14.67
N PRO A 299 25.49 7.50 13.90
CA PRO A 299 24.18 7.91 14.38
C PRO A 299 23.24 6.73 14.56
N ASP A 300 22.32 6.85 15.51
CA ASP A 300 21.20 5.92 15.68
C ASP A 300 20.03 6.35 14.79
N ALA A 301 19.54 5.46 13.94
CA ALA A 301 18.49 5.76 12.96
C ALA A 301 17.17 5.05 13.25
N LEU A 302 16.06 5.69 12.89
CA LEU A 302 14.75 5.06 12.75
C LEU A 302 14.28 5.26 11.32
N ILE A 303 13.97 4.16 10.64
CA ILE A 303 13.47 4.15 9.28
C ILE A 303 12.02 3.68 9.33
N VAL A 304 11.10 4.54 8.92
CA VAL A 304 9.70 4.18 8.70
C VAL A 304 9.51 4.09 7.20
N GLY A 305 9.20 2.90 6.69
CA GLY A 305 9.14 2.72 5.25
C GLY A 305 8.42 1.46 4.79
N ASP A 306 8.49 1.25 3.49
CA ASP A 306 7.88 0.11 2.82
C ASP A 306 8.92 -0.94 2.38
N SER A 307 8.45 -1.89 1.58
CA SER A 307 9.20 -3.07 1.19
C SER A 307 10.49 -2.78 0.40
N PHE A 308 10.65 -1.58 -0.18
CA PHE A 308 11.86 -1.19 -0.91
C PHE A 308 13.11 -1.15 -0.02
N TYR A 309 12.94 -0.82 1.26
CA TYR A 309 14.02 -0.80 2.23
C TYR A 309 14.65 -2.19 2.47
N PHE A 310 13.94 -3.29 2.18
CA PHE A 310 14.52 -4.63 2.34
C PHE A 310 15.74 -4.87 1.45
N ASN A 311 15.87 -4.22 0.28
CA ASN A 311 17.11 -4.32 -0.50
C ASN A 311 18.31 -3.77 0.28
N TRP A 312 18.14 -2.66 1.00
CA TRP A 312 19.21 -2.05 1.79
C TRP A 312 19.58 -2.88 3.01
N LEU A 313 18.59 -3.49 3.67
CA LEU A 313 18.87 -4.47 4.71
C LEU A 313 19.60 -5.69 4.13
N ASN A 314 19.15 -6.22 2.97
CA ASN A 314 19.62 -7.50 2.42
C ASN A 314 21.10 -7.43 2.04
N ASP A 315 21.53 -6.26 1.55
CA ASP A 315 22.93 -6.00 1.24
C ASP A 315 23.71 -5.34 2.39
N GLN A 316 23.16 -5.35 3.61
CA GLN A 316 23.83 -4.86 4.82
C GLN A 316 24.32 -3.40 4.72
N ILE A 317 23.59 -2.56 3.97
CA ILE A 317 23.92 -1.15 3.77
C ILE A 317 23.75 -0.39 5.09
N THR A 318 22.54 -0.42 5.66
CA THR A 318 22.23 0.38 6.85
C THR A 318 22.94 -0.06 8.14
N PRO A 319 23.19 -1.37 8.40
CA PRO A 319 24.02 -1.79 9.53
C PRO A 319 25.49 -1.38 9.41
N SER A 320 25.97 -1.12 8.18
CA SER A 320 27.35 -0.64 7.94
C SER A 320 27.49 0.87 8.18
N VAL A 321 26.38 1.60 8.15
CA VAL A 321 26.31 3.07 8.26
C VAL A 321 25.95 3.51 9.68
N PHE A 322 24.90 2.93 10.26
CA PHE A 322 24.34 3.36 11.54
C PHE A 322 24.88 2.58 12.73
N GLY A 323 24.88 3.20 13.91
CA GLY A 323 25.29 2.53 15.16
C GLY A 323 24.21 1.55 15.63
N ASN A 324 22.97 1.99 15.54
CA ASN A 324 21.76 1.19 15.70
C ASN A 324 20.74 1.70 14.68
N CYS A 325 20.00 0.81 14.00
CA CYS A 325 18.84 1.24 13.26
C CYS A 325 17.67 0.26 13.34
N ASP A 326 16.47 0.81 13.50
CA ASP A 326 15.24 0.05 13.46
C ASP A 326 14.44 0.42 12.20
N PHE A 327 13.88 -0.60 11.57
CA PHE A 327 12.99 -0.50 10.44
C PHE A 327 11.57 -0.79 10.89
N TRP A 328 10.75 0.25 10.92
CA TRP A 328 9.33 0.20 11.20
C TRP A 328 8.58 0.03 9.89
N TYR A 329 8.44 -1.23 9.47
CA TYR A 329 7.77 -1.61 8.25
C TYR A 329 6.28 -1.25 8.36
N TYR A 330 5.84 -0.31 7.53
CA TYR A 330 4.49 0.27 7.55
C TYR A 330 4.06 0.84 8.91
N ASN A 331 5.01 1.37 9.69
CA ASN A 331 4.76 1.80 11.08
C ASN A 331 4.05 0.72 11.93
N ASN A 332 4.32 -0.57 11.64
CA ASN A 332 3.61 -1.69 12.24
C ASN A 332 4.57 -2.74 12.78
N ASN A 333 5.35 -3.40 11.92
CA ASN A 333 6.29 -4.43 12.37
C ASN A 333 7.70 -3.84 12.47
N ILE A 334 8.44 -4.22 13.51
CA ILE A 334 9.81 -3.75 13.73
C ILE A 334 10.80 -4.84 13.31
N THR A 335 11.68 -4.51 12.38
CA THR A 335 12.88 -5.29 12.07
C THR A 335 14.11 -4.45 12.41
N ARG A 336 14.99 -4.96 13.25
CA ARG A 336 16.25 -4.28 13.56
C ARG A 336 17.26 -4.45 12.43
N CYS A 337 18.31 -3.63 12.46
CA CYS A 337 19.43 -3.68 11.51
C CYS A 337 20.08 -5.07 11.40
N ASP A 338 20.08 -5.85 12.48
CA ASP A 338 20.62 -7.20 12.54
C ASP A 338 19.62 -8.30 12.15
N TYR A 339 18.54 -7.93 11.43
CA TYR A 339 17.45 -8.82 10.98
C TYR A 339 16.56 -9.41 12.08
N VAL A 340 16.80 -9.07 13.33
CA VAL A 340 15.97 -9.55 14.42
C VAL A 340 14.61 -8.84 14.37
N GLN A 341 13.54 -9.63 14.32
CA GLN A 341 12.17 -9.15 14.48
C GLN A 341 11.97 -8.71 15.93
N ASP A 342 11.46 -7.49 16.15
CA ASP A 342 11.31 -6.89 17.48
C ASP A 342 9.85 -6.48 17.78
N GLY A 343 8.91 -7.29 17.29
CA GLY A 343 7.47 -7.14 17.58
C GLY A 343 6.82 -6.00 16.81
N LYS A 344 5.81 -5.38 17.43
CA LYS A 344 5.03 -4.31 16.80
C LYS A 344 5.40 -2.91 17.30
N ALA A 345 5.34 -1.91 16.43
CA ALA A 345 5.49 -0.49 16.76
C ALA A 345 4.48 -0.03 17.82
N SER A 346 3.25 -0.54 17.76
CA SER A 346 2.20 -0.24 18.74
C SER A 346 2.50 -0.73 20.16
N GLU A 347 3.46 -1.65 20.32
CA GLU A 347 3.85 -2.21 21.62
C GLU A 347 5.00 -1.42 22.27
N LYS A 348 5.64 -0.50 21.55
CA LYS A 348 6.75 0.31 22.03
C LYS A 348 6.28 1.65 22.61
N ASN A 349 7.07 2.23 23.51
CA ASN A 349 6.86 3.61 23.93
C ASN A 349 7.35 4.55 22.82
N PHE A 350 6.41 5.11 22.06
CA PHE A 350 6.71 5.98 20.92
C PHE A 350 7.65 7.14 21.28
N ARG A 351 7.46 7.80 22.43
CA ARG A 351 8.33 8.90 22.86
C ARG A 351 9.77 8.43 23.02
N GLU A 352 9.99 7.34 23.75
CA GLU A 352 11.33 6.80 23.98
C GLU A 352 12.01 6.39 22.67
N GLU A 353 11.24 5.77 21.77
CA GLU A 353 11.72 5.33 20.46
C GLU A 353 12.16 6.48 19.56
N ILE A 354 11.49 7.64 19.61
CA ILE A 354 11.90 8.86 18.90
C ILE A 354 13.08 9.54 19.60
N MET A 355 13.06 9.63 20.93
CA MET A 355 14.09 10.37 21.69
C MET A 355 15.48 9.74 21.58
N LYS A 356 15.57 8.42 21.44
CA LYS A 356 16.85 7.71 21.33
C LYS A 356 17.51 7.75 19.94
N ARG A 357 16.89 8.41 18.94
CA ARG A 357 17.40 8.47 17.55
C ARG A 357 18.09 9.78 17.26
N ASP A 358 19.13 9.72 16.45
CA ASP A 358 19.82 10.86 15.88
C ASP A 358 19.21 11.23 14.51
N ILE A 359 18.80 10.23 13.72
CA ILE A 359 18.21 10.41 12.38
C ILE A 359 16.87 9.65 12.29
N ILE A 360 15.86 10.29 11.72
CA ILE A 360 14.53 9.72 11.46
C ILE A 360 14.22 9.88 9.97
N LEU A 361 13.96 8.76 9.30
CA LEU A 361 13.67 8.71 7.88
C LEU A 361 12.24 8.22 7.65
N ILE A 362 11.50 8.94 6.82
CA ILE A 362 10.25 8.47 6.21
C ILE A 362 10.59 8.11 4.76
N MET A 363 10.64 6.82 4.46
CA MET A 363 10.88 6.32 3.10
C MET A 363 9.56 5.84 2.53
N ILE A 364 9.16 6.36 1.37
CA ILE A 364 7.84 6.05 0.84
C ILE A 364 7.84 5.99 -0.69
N THR A 365 7.29 4.91 -1.22
CA THR A 365 7.05 4.73 -2.65
C THR A 365 5.68 5.23 -3.09
N GLY A 366 5.55 5.39 -4.42
CA GLY A 366 4.31 5.80 -5.08
C GLY A 366 3.07 5.02 -4.62
N ARG A 367 3.15 3.72 -4.34
CA ARG A 367 1.98 2.93 -3.95
C ARG A 367 1.26 3.47 -2.69
N PHE A 368 1.97 4.13 -1.80
CA PHE A 368 1.48 4.49 -0.48
C PHE A 368 1.39 5.99 -0.24
N HIS A 369 1.58 6.85 -1.25
CA HIS A 369 1.53 8.30 -1.04
C HIS A 369 0.20 8.76 -0.42
N HIS A 370 -0.94 8.17 -0.80
CA HIS A 370 -2.22 8.47 -0.14
C HIS A 370 -2.23 8.11 1.36
N ALA A 371 -1.50 7.06 1.76
CA ALA A 371 -1.34 6.54 3.12
C ALA A 371 -0.05 7.03 3.79
N PHE A 372 0.34 8.28 3.53
CA PHE A 372 1.64 8.85 3.92
C PHE A 372 2.09 8.45 5.33
N ALA A 373 3.28 7.84 5.40
CA ALA A 373 3.96 7.38 6.61
C ALA A 373 3.13 6.47 7.54
N TRP A 374 2.01 5.90 7.08
CA TRP A 374 1.15 5.00 7.86
C TRP A 374 0.84 5.53 9.27
N ASN A 375 0.41 6.80 9.34
CA ASN A 375 0.07 7.51 10.59
C ASN A 375 1.26 7.87 11.50
N PHE A 376 2.50 7.53 11.12
CA PHE A 376 3.70 7.89 11.90
C PHE A 376 3.91 9.41 11.97
N ASP A 377 3.60 10.13 10.90
CA ASP A 377 3.69 11.59 10.82
C ASP A 377 2.73 12.29 11.79
N GLU A 378 1.49 11.78 11.89
CA GLU A 378 0.51 12.28 12.87
C GLU A 378 0.96 11.95 14.31
N GLN A 379 1.48 10.74 14.56
CA GLN A 379 2.04 10.36 15.87
C GLN A 379 3.21 11.25 16.28
N LEU A 380 4.12 11.55 15.35
CA LEU A 380 5.21 12.49 15.56
C LEU A 380 4.70 13.89 15.89
N TYR A 381 3.71 14.39 15.15
CA TYR A 381 3.12 15.69 15.43
C TYR A 381 2.49 15.74 16.82
N GLN A 382 1.66 14.75 17.17
CA GLN A 382 1.00 14.67 18.48
C GLN A 382 1.98 14.51 19.64
N LEU A 383 3.15 13.89 19.42
CA LEU A 383 4.18 13.76 20.45
C LEU A 383 4.71 15.11 20.95
N PHE A 384 4.84 16.09 20.05
CA PHE A 384 5.44 17.40 20.31
C PHE A 384 4.41 18.53 20.45
N PHE A 385 3.27 18.38 19.78
CA PHE A 385 2.18 19.34 19.79
C PHE A 385 0.90 18.66 20.28
N PRO A 386 0.89 18.12 21.52
CA PRO A 386 -0.28 17.48 22.06
C PRO A 386 -1.40 18.51 22.16
N GLY A 387 -2.50 18.22 21.50
CA GLY A 387 -3.70 19.02 21.51
C GLY A 387 -4.90 18.17 21.13
N ASP A 388 -6.09 18.70 21.35
CA ASP A 388 -7.30 17.98 20.99
C ASP A 388 -7.36 17.84 19.46
N GLU A 389 -7.16 16.62 18.97
CA GLU A 389 -7.19 16.31 17.55
C GLU A 389 -8.58 16.62 16.96
N ASN A 390 -8.62 17.18 15.75
CA ASN A 390 -9.89 17.33 15.03
C ASN A 390 -10.40 15.91 14.65
N PRO A 391 -11.59 15.48 15.09
CA PRO A 391 -12.06 14.11 14.86
C PRO A 391 -12.23 13.78 13.38
N GLU A 392 -12.68 14.75 12.57
CA GLU A 392 -12.80 14.58 11.13
C GLU A 392 -11.42 14.29 10.54
N TRP A 393 -10.40 15.09 10.88
CA TRP A 393 -9.02 14.84 10.43
C TRP A 393 -8.49 13.47 10.84
N PHE A 394 -8.75 13.07 12.09
CA PHE A 394 -8.39 11.75 12.59
C PHE A 394 -8.98 10.65 11.70
N PHE A 395 -10.30 10.67 11.47
CA PHE A 395 -10.96 9.66 10.65
C PHE A 395 -10.56 9.73 9.17
N GLU A 396 -10.38 10.93 8.61
CA GLU A 396 -9.84 11.09 7.26
C GLU A 396 -8.46 10.41 7.14
N ASN A 397 -7.60 10.53 8.16
CA ASN A 397 -6.31 9.85 8.16
C ASN A 397 -6.44 8.33 8.29
N GLN A 398 -7.34 7.84 9.16
CA GLN A 398 -7.61 6.40 9.29
C GLN A 398 -8.12 5.80 7.97
N ILE A 399 -9.00 6.51 7.27
CA ILE A 399 -9.50 6.09 5.94
C ILE A 399 -8.35 5.98 4.96
N ARG A 400 -7.49 6.99 4.87
CA ARG A 400 -6.33 7.01 3.97
C ARG A 400 -5.35 5.88 4.24
N VAL A 401 -5.08 5.57 5.51
CA VAL A 401 -4.12 4.52 5.90
C VAL A 401 -4.71 3.11 5.78
N TYR A 402 -6.04 2.97 5.79
CA TYR A 402 -6.72 1.69 5.62
C TYR A 402 -6.89 1.31 4.13
N ASP A 403 -5.83 0.77 3.54
CA ASP A 403 -5.66 0.50 2.10
C ASP A 403 -6.90 -0.10 1.41
N ALA A 404 -7.46 -1.21 1.91
CA ALA A 404 -8.63 -1.85 1.28
C ALA A 404 -9.89 -0.96 1.31
N GLY A 405 -10.12 -0.25 2.41
CA GLY A 405 -11.26 0.68 2.53
C GLY A 405 -11.06 1.93 1.67
N PHE A 406 -9.84 2.46 1.62
CA PHE A 406 -9.48 3.59 0.76
C PHE A 406 -9.73 3.29 -0.71
N LYS A 407 -9.27 2.14 -1.22
CA LYS A 407 -9.45 1.75 -2.62
C LYS A 407 -10.91 1.66 -3.02
N LYS A 408 -11.72 1.00 -2.18
CA LYS A 408 -13.17 0.92 -2.38
C LYS A 408 -13.79 2.32 -2.42
N LEU A 409 -13.37 3.20 -1.51
CA LEU A 409 -13.86 4.56 -1.42
C LEU A 409 -13.52 5.39 -2.67
N VAL A 410 -12.33 5.21 -3.25
CA VAL A 410 -11.94 5.83 -4.52
C VAL A 410 -12.85 5.36 -5.65
N ASP A 411 -13.13 4.07 -5.74
CA ASP A 411 -14.02 3.51 -6.77
C ASP A 411 -15.46 4.04 -6.63
N GLU A 412 -15.95 4.18 -5.39
CA GLU A 412 -17.23 4.83 -5.09
C GLU A 412 -17.22 6.31 -5.51
N ALA A 413 -16.15 7.06 -5.22
CA ALA A 413 -16.03 8.47 -5.62
C ALA A 413 -16.11 8.64 -7.15
N ILE A 414 -15.42 7.77 -7.90
CA ILE A 414 -15.47 7.72 -9.37
C ILE A 414 -16.90 7.43 -9.84
N ALA A 415 -17.55 6.41 -9.27
CA ALA A 415 -18.92 6.03 -9.64
C ALA A 415 -19.95 7.15 -9.34
N MET A 416 -19.73 7.92 -8.27
CA MET A 416 -20.55 9.06 -7.86
C MET A 416 -20.20 10.37 -8.60
N ASN A 417 -19.14 10.39 -9.40
CA ASN A 417 -18.61 11.59 -10.06
C ASN A 417 -18.31 12.74 -9.07
N ILE A 418 -17.71 12.40 -7.93
CA ILE A 418 -17.19 13.35 -6.93
C ILE A 418 -15.69 13.15 -6.73
N SER A 419 -15.01 14.12 -6.13
CA SER A 419 -13.58 13.95 -5.82
C SER A 419 -13.37 12.95 -4.68
N THR A 420 -12.22 12.26 -4.69
CA THR A 420 -11.79 11.39 -3.59
C THR A 420 -11.70 12.17 -2.27
N GLU A 421 -11.22 13.41 -2.28
CA GLU A 421 -11.21 14.31 -1.11
C GLU A 421 -12.62 14.44 -0.50
N GLN A 422 -13.62 14.77 -1.32
CA GLN A 422 -15.01 14.90 -0.86
C GLN A 422 -15.56 13.60 -0.29
N ARG A 423 -15.30 12.46 -0.96
CA ARG A 423 -15.78 11.16 -0.48
C ARG A 423 -15.11 10.75 0.83
N ILE A 424 -13.82 11.06 1.01
CA ILE A 424 -13.09 10.83 2.28
C ILE A 424 -13.72 11.65 3.39
N SER A 425 -13.97 12.94 3.19
CA SER A 425 -14.59 13.79 4.22
C SER A 425 -16.00 13.32 4.58
N GLN A 426 -16.80 12.87 3.61
CA GLN A 426 -18.13 12.29 3.87
C GLN A 426 -18.04 11.01 4.73
N GLU A 427 -17.09 10.12 4.43
CA GLU A 427 -16.89 8.92 5.25
C GLU A 427 -16.40 9.26 6.65
N ALA A 428 -15.48 10.23 6.78
CA ALA A 428 -14.96 10.68 8.05
C ALA A 428 -16.06 11.28 8.94
N GLU A 429 -16.97 12.07 8.36
CA GLU A 429 -18.15 12.59 9.05
C GLU A 429 -19.06 11.46 9.56
N TYR A 430 -19.30 10.43 8.73
CA TYR A 430 -20.09 9.26 9.14
C TYR A 430 -19.42 8.48 10.28
N LEU A 431 -18.12 8.19 10.18
CA LEU A 431 -17.36 7.49 11.21
C LEU A 431 -17.31 8.28 12.51
N PHE A 432 -17.13 9.60 12.42
CA PHE A 432 -17.17 10.49 13.58
C PHE A 432 -18.53 10.45 14.28
N TYR A 433 -19.62 10.60 13.53
CA TYR A 433 -20.98 10.53 14.08
C TYR A 433 -21.26 9.17 14.73
N LYS A 434 -20.85 8.07 14.08
CA LYS A 434 -21.02 6.71 14.61
C LYS A 434 -20.23 6.52 15.92
N ASP A 435 -18.95 6.88 15.93
CA ASP A 435 -18.10 6.74 17.10
C ASP A 435 -18.58 7.61 18.28
N ALA A 436 -19.13 8.80 18.02
CA ALA A 436 -19.75 9.64 19.04
C ALA A 436 -21.06 9.07 19.60
N LYS A 437 -21.83 8.35 18.78
CA LYS A 437 -23.02 7.62 19.23
C LYS A 437 -22.66 6.44 20.12
N ASP A 438 -21.61 5.71 19.74
CA ASP A 438 -21.11 4.55 20.49
C ASP A 438 -20.36 4.98 21.77
N ASN A 439 -19.78 6.19 21.78
CA ASN A 439 -19.04 6.78 22.91
C ASN A 439 -19.51 8.23 23.22
N PRO A 440 -20.68 8.42 23.86
CA PRO A 440 -21.32 9.74 24.02
C PRO A 440 -20.51 10.81 24.79
N ASP A 441 -19.55 10.36 25.62
CA ASP A 441 -18.72 11.21 26.48
C ASP A 441 -17.32 11.49 25.90
N LYS A 442 -16.97 10.88 24.76
CA LYS A 442 -15.65 11.02 24.13
C LYS A 442 -15.42 12.42 23.57
N TYR A 443 -16.45 13.01 22.95
CA TYR A 443 -16.36 14.31 22.27
C TYR A 443 -17.10 15.38 23.05
N THR A 444 -16.34 16.30 23.64
CA THR A 444 -16.90 17.26 24.60
C THR A 444 -16.63 18.71 24.28
N ARG A 445 -15.77 19.00 23.29
CA ARG A 445 -15.52 20.37 22.85
C ARG A 445 -16.74 20.93 22.15
N ARG A 446 -16.99 22.23 22.33
CA ARG A 446 -18.09 22.92 21.66
C ARG A 446 -18.06 22.70 20.15
N SER A 447 -16.90 22.80 19.51
CA SER A 447 -16.74 22.58 18.05
C SER A 447 -17.20 21.19 17.62
N ASP A 448 -16.83 20.15 18.37
CA ASP A 448 -17.20 18.76 18.08
C ASP A 448 -18.71 18.57 18.25
N LEU A 449 -19.27 19.12 19.34
CA LEU A 449 -20.70 19.05 19.62
C LEU A 449 -21.54 19.78 18.57
N VAL A 450 -21.08 20.95 18.09
CA VAL A 450 -21.74 21.67 16.98
C VAL A 450 -21.73 20.80 15.73
N LYS A 451 -20.58 20.22 15.37
CA LYS A 451 -20.48 19.36 14.19
C LYS A 451 -21.39 18.13 14.31
N LEU A 452 -21.41 17.46 15.47
CA LEU A 452 -22.31 16.34 15.75
C LEU A 452 -23.79 16.76 15.67
N GLY A 453 -24.14 17.95 16.15
CA GLY A 453 -25.47 18.54 15.99
C GLY A 453 -25.85 18.68 14.53
N ILE A 454 -24.97 19.27 13.70
CA ILE A 454 -25.17 19.38 12.25
C ILE A 454 -25.40 18.01 11.61
N LEU A 455 -24.55 17.01 11.92
CA LEU A 455 -24.65 15.66 11.37
C LEU A 455 -25.94 14.95 11.82
N SER A 456 -26.31 15.09 13.09
CA SER A 456 -27.56 14.53 13.62
C SER A 456 -28.79 15.10 12.91
N ILE A 457 -28.80 16.42 12.68
CA ILE A 457 -29.91 17.09 12.00
C ILE A 457 -29.97 16.64 10.54
N LYS A 458 -28.85 16.66 9.81
CA LYS A 458 -28.77 16.22 8.40
C LYS A 458 -29.23 14.78 8.20
N ASN A 459 -28.94 13.90 9.16
CA ASN A 459 -29.34 12.49 9.14
C ASN A 459 -30.80 12.25 9.57
N THR A 460 -31.56 13.29 9.91
CA THR A 460 -32.97 13.21 10.32
C THR A 460 -33.86 14.02 9.36
N PRO A 461 -34.49 13.39 8.35
CA PRO A 461 -35.26 14.10 7.32
C PRO A 461 -36.35 15.03 7.86
N GLU A 462 -37.06 14.60 8.92
CA GLU A 462 -38.11 15.38 9.57
C GLU A 462 -37.54 16.65 10.23
N TRP A 463 -36.35 16.55 10.81
CA TRP A 463 -35.67 17.69 11.42
C TRP A 463 -35.12 18.64 10.35
N MET A 464 -34.56 18.12 9.26
CA MET A 464 -34.15 18.95 8.12
C MET A 464 -35.32 19.77 7.58
N GLU A 465 -36.52 19.20 7.45
CA GLU A 465 -37.69 19.98 7.00
C GLU A 465 -38.04 21.11 7.98
N LYS A 466 -37.89 20.89 9.29
CA LYS A 466 -38.04 21.94 10.31
C LYS A 466 -36.96 23.02 10.20
N ILE A 467 -35.73 22.67 9.84
CA ILE A 467 -34.67 23.65 9.53
C ILE A 467 -35.07 24.49 8.33
N ARG A 468 -35.60 23.90 7.25
CA ARG A 468 -36.05 24.65 6.07
C ARG A 468 -37.16 25.63 6.40
N GLU A 469 -38.13 25.20 7.21
CA GLU A 469 -39.23 26.04 7.69
C GLU A 469 -38.70 27.23 8.52
N LYS A 470 -37.83 26.97 9.50
CA LYS A 470 -37.20 28.02 10.32
C LYS A 470 -36.36 28.99 9.49
N ALA A 471 -35.58 28.49 8.52
CA ALA A 471 -34.74 29.30 7.65
C ALA A 471 -35.58 30.29 6.83
N ARG A 472 -36.70 29.83 6.26
CA ARG A 472 -37.66 30.69 5.55
C ARG A 472 -38.26 31.74 6.48
N ASN A 473 -38.70 31.35 7.67
CA ASN A 473 -39.32 32.26 8.65
C ASN A 473 -38.33 33.33 9.15
N ASN A 474 -37.06 32.97 9.28
CA ASN A 474 -36.00 33.87 9.75
C ASN A 474 -35.32 34.66 8.62
N ASN A 475 -35.70 34.44 7.37
CA ASN A 475 -35.10 35.04 6.17
C ASN A 475 -33.57 34.85 6.10
N ILE A 476 -33.11 33.63 6.38
CA ILE A 476 -31.69 33.22 6.32
C ILE A 476 -31.54 31.93 5.49
N SER A 477 -30.31 31.55 5.15
CA SER A 477 -30.06 30.29 4.42
C SER A 477 -30.30 29.06 5.29
N GLU A 478 -30.63 27.93 4.65
CA GLU A 478 -30.79 26.64 5.35
C GLU A 478 -29.53 26.25 6.13
N GLU A 479 -28.35 26.51 5.56
CA GLU A 479 -27.06 26.23 6.21
C GLU A 479 -26.82 27.11 7.44
N GLU A 480 -27.18 28.41 7.39
CA GLU A 480 -27.04 29.29 8.56
C GLU A 480 -28.04 28.91 9.66
N GLN A 481 -29.27 28.53 9.31
CA GLN A 481 -30.24 28.04 10.29
C GLN A 481 -29.78 26.73 10.93
N LEU A 482 -29.26 25.80 10.12
CA LEU A 482 -28.70 24.53 10.57
C LEU A 482 -27.57 24.75 11.59
N ARG A 483 -26.65 25.66 11.27
CA ARG A 483 -25.53 26.03 12.15
C ARG A 483 -26.04 26.59 13.48
N ARG A 484 -27.01 27.50 13.46
CA ARG A 484 -27.59 28.09 14.69
C ARG A 484 -28.27 27.06 15.60
N ASP A 485 -29.06 26.16 15.02
CA ASP A 485 -29.71 25.09 15.79
C ASP A 485 -28.67 24.14 16.40
N ALA A 486 -27.64 23.78 15.65
CA ALA A 486 -26.55 22.94 16.15
C ALA A 486 -25.72 23.63 17.25
N GLU A 487 -25.46 24.94 17.13
CA GLU A 487 -24.83 25.76 18.17
C GLU A 487 -25.63 25.78 19.46
N TRP A 488 -26.95 25.98 19.35
CA TRP A 488 -27.84 25.94 20.50
C TRP A 488 -27.81 24.58 21.19
N MET A 489 -27.87 23.47 20.43
CA MET A 489 -27.78 22.11 20.98
C MET A 489 -26.47 21.85 21.71
N ALA A 490 -25.35 22.30 21.13
CA ALA A 490 -24.03 22.15 21.74
C ALA A 490 -23.95 22.92 23.06
N ASP A 491 -24.44 24.16 23.08
CA ASP A 491 -24.43 25.02 24.26
C ASP A 491 -25.32 24.45 25.38
N GLU A 492 -26.49 23.89 25.05
CA GLU A 492 -27.35 23.20 26.02
C GLU A 492 -26.70 21.94 26.60
N LYS A 493 -26.02 21.14 25.77
CA LYS A 493 -25.30 19.94 26.25
C LYS A 493 -24.13 20.30 27.16
N ILE A 494 -23.43 21.41 26.91
CA ILE A 494 -22.37 21.91 27.79
C ILE A 494 -22.97 22.42 29.11
N ARG A 495 -24.07 23.17 29.07
CA ARG A 495 -24.75 23.67 30.28
C ARG A 495 -25.22 22.52 31.17
N SER A 496 -25.87 21.51 30.60
CA SER A 496 -26.39 20.37 31.36
C SER A 496 -25.26 19.58 32.02
N ARG A 497 -24.13 19.38 31.33
CA ARG A 497 -22.95 18.74 31.91
C ARG A 497 -22.35 19.55 33.07
N ASN A 498 -22.24 20.86 32.92
CA ASN A 498 -21.72 21.75 33.97
C ASN A 498 -22.64 21.83 35.20
N GLN A 499 -23.91 21.49 35.07
CA GLN A 499 -24.86 21.39 36.19
C GLN A 499 -24.78 20.03 36.93
N GLN A 500 -24.14 19.02 36.33
CA GLN A 500 -24.00 17.67 36.89
C GLN A 500 -22.63 17.43 37.56
N LEU A 501 -21.66 18.32 37.32
CA LEU A 501 -20.34 18.36 37.98
C LEU A 501 -20.41 19.30 39.19
#